data_AF-A0A5A9Z2W2-F1
#
_entry.id   AF-A0A5A9Z2W2-F1
#
_cell.length_a   1.000
_cell.length_b   1.000
_cell.length_c   1.000
_cell.angle_alpha   90.00
_cell.angle_beta   90.00
_cell.angle_gamma   90.00
#
_symmetry.space_group_name_H-M   'P 1'
#
loop_
_entity.id
_entity.type
_entity.pdbx_description
1 polymer ?
#
loop_
_entity_poly.entity_id
_entity_poly.type
_entity_poly.pdbx_seq_one_letter_code
_entity_poly.pdbx_strand_id
1 'polypeptide(L)'
;MAKIQVFLFLGLLLVVVIALFNILRAHASWQLSLTAQTEIIDIKLVGRTQWDIGQALVCERLPGRQKAVEGPETHENACGSQAWQALKWPDTANKQLLDLTADVGNPINVKISTQASGVVYMALRRDSGPLGFVSTDESDSVRRPLASQVNVSWRPRSEVRQVSTTVLPFAGHTKVGHDVAWSVNKMLQGGQLAVFAASEDALAGRTLAEESTLMLGDQVVLAGVRDKNGALVLPKGFVRFTTAQPDISAYKTMDVVMFAPAEGVDIERYGGGKYSFQASWWVKVKHQSTLVIALVLLTGFLTLASSLLNVLRAMPDVKRWCWGRRKKAVANAPDDDAEEG
;
A
#
# COMPACT_ATOMS: atom_id res chain seq x y z
N MET A 1 -15.46 -3.36 -54.29
CA MET A 1 -16.07 -3.07 -52.97
C MET A 1 -15.59 -4.00 -51.85
N ALA A 2 -15.59 -5.33 -52.03
CA ALA A 2 -15.22 -6.27 -50.95
C ALA A 2 -13.84 -6.02 -50.29
N LYS A 3 -12.81 -5.63 -51.07
CA LYS A 3 -11.47 -5.32 -50.53
C LYS A 3 -11.49 -4.14 -49.56
N ILE A 4 -12.25 -3.08 -49.85
CA ILE A 4 -12.33 -1.87 -49.00
C ILE A 4 -13.00 -2.19 -47.66
N GLN A 5 -14.04 -3.04 -47.66
CA GLN A 5 -14.70 -3.48 -46.43
C GLN A 5 -13.78 -4.34 -45.54
N VAL A 6 -12.96 -5.21 -46.13
CA VAL A 6 -11.98 -6.01 -45.38
C VAL A 6 -10.92 -5.12 -44.71
N PHE A 7 -10.40 -4.11 -45.42
CA PHE A 7 -9.43 -3.17 -44.84
C PHE A 7 -10.02 -2.31 -43.72
N LEU A 8 -11.27 -1.84 -43.87
CA LEU A 8 -11.98 -1.12 -42.80
C LEU A 8 -12.19 -2.00 -41.57
N PHE A 9 -12.55 -3.27 -41.77
CA PHE A 9 -12.74 -4.21 -40.68
C PHE A 9 -11.44 -4.52 -39.94
N LEU A 10 -10.35 -4.74 -40.69
CA LEU A 10 -9.03 -4.99 -40.12
C LEU A 10 -8.50 -3.78 -39.35
N GLY A 11 -8.70 -2.57 -39.89
CA GLY A 11 -8.33 -1.32 -39.24
C GLY A 11 -9.11 -1.10 -37.94
N LEU A 12 -10.43 -1.34 -37.95
CA LEU A 12 -11.26 -1.23 -36.74
C LEU A 12 -10.84 -2.27 -35.69
N LEU A 13 -10.61 -3.52 -36.10
CA LEU A 13 -10.11 -4.57 -35.21
C LEU A 13 -8.78 -4.16 -34.56
N LEU A 14 -7.84 -3.63 -35.35
CA LEU A 14 -6.56 -3.15 -34.85
C LEU A 14 -6.74 -2.03 -33.81
N VAL A 15 -7.62 -1.05 -34.07
CA VAL A 15 -7.92 0.03 -33.13
C VAL A 15 -8.51 -0.52 -31.83
N VAL A 16 -9.43 -1.48 -31.91
CA VAL A 16 -10.02 -2.15 -30.74
C VAL A 16 -8.95 -2.90 -29.94
N VAL A 17 -8.03 -3.61 -30.61
CA VAL A 17 -6.92 -4.32 -29.96
C VAL A 17 -5.95 -3.35 -29.29
N ILE A 18 -5.58 -2.24 -29.94
CA ILE A 18 -4.72 -1.20 -29.36
C ILE A 18 -5.41 -0.52 -28.17
N ALA A 19 -6.71 -0.23 -28.27
CA ALA A 19 -7.50 0.32 -27.17
C ALA A 19 -7.55 -0.66 -25.99
N LEU A 20 -7.85 -1.94 -26.24
CA LEU A 20 -7.80 -3.00 -25.23
C LEU A 20 -6.41 -3.12 -24.58
N PHE A 21 -5.33 -3.07 -25.37
CA PHE A 21 -3.97 -3.14 -24.86
C PHE A 21 -3.60 -1.93 -23.98
N ASN A 22 -4.01 -0.71 -24.38
CA ASN A 22 -3.81 0.50 -23.60
C ASN A 22 -4.68 0.52 -22.33
N ILE A 23 -5.89 -0.03 -22.40
CA ILE A 23 -6.80 -0.20 -21.26
C ILE A 23 -6.26 -1.23 -20.27
N LEU A 24 -5.72 -2.35 -20.76
CA LEU A 24 -5.01 -3.34 -19.94
C LEU A 24 -3.81 -2.72 -19.22
N ARG A 25 -3.16 -1.73 -19.84
CA ARG A 25 -2.11 -0.90 -19.24
C ARG A 25 -2.62 0.20 -18.30
N ALA A 26 -3.91 0.51 -18.29
CA ALA A 26 -4.46 1.47 -17.34
C ALA A 26 -4.43 0.83 -15.94
N HIS A 27 -3.40 1.17 -15.18
CA HIS A 27 -3.20 0.69 -13.82
C HIS A 27 -4.41 1.04 -12.96
N ALA A 28 -5.16 0.01 -12.54
CA ALA A 28 -6.04 0.12 -11.40
C ALA A 28 -5.20 0.57 -10.19
N SER A 29 -5.73 1.46 -9.36
CA SER A 29 -5.02 1.88 -8.15
C SER A 29 -5.11 0.76 -7.11
N TRP A 30 -4.07 -0.07 -7.05
CA TRP A 30 -3.97 -1.15 -6.08
C TRP A 30 -3.49 -0.62 -4.73
N GLN A 31 -4.10 -1.10 -3.65
CA GLN A 31 -3.70 -0.78 -2.29
C GLN A 31 -3.32 -2.05 -1.56
N LEU A 32 -2.15 -2.05 -0.95
CA LEU A 32 -1.73 -3.10 -0.04
C LEU A 32 -2.05 -2.67 1.40
N SER A 33 -2.57 -3.59 2.19
CA SER A 33 -2.66 -3.48 3.65
C SER A 33 -1.80 -4.56 4.29
N LEU A 34 -1.14 -4.20 5.37
CA LEU A 34 -0.38 -5.10 6.24
C LEU A 34 -0.90 -4.92 7.66
N THR A 35 -1.25 -6.03 8.30
CA THR A 35 -1.50 -6.11 9.75
C THR A 35 -0.56 -7.16 10.32
N ALA A 36 0.35 -6.78 11.22
CA ALA A 36 1.42 -7.64 11.68
C ALA A 36 1.70 -7.50 13.17
N GLN A 37 2.18 -8.57 13.80
CA GLN A 37 2.74 -8.59 15.14
C GLN A 37 4.25 -8.81 15.05
N THR A 38 5.03 -7.87 15.60
CA THR A 38 6.49 -7.89 15.49
C THR A 38 7.17 -7.41 16.76
N GLU A 39 8.39 -7.86 16.98
CA GLU A 39 9.25 -7.34 18.05
C GLU A 39 10.13 -6.18 17.59
N ILE A 40 10.18 -5.92 16.28
CA ILE A 40 11.05 -4.93 15.67
C ILE A 40 10.45 -4.35 14.38
N ILE A 41 10.61 -3.04 14.23
CA ILE A 41 10.24 -2.31 13.03
C ILE A 41 11.22 -1.17 12.79
N ASP A 42 11.65 -1.01 11.55
CA ASP A 42 12.41 0.15 11.09
C ASP A 42 11.53 1.01 10.17
N ILE A 43 11.51 2.32 10.40
CA ILE A 43 10.75 3.30 9.62
C ILE A 43 11.71 4.42 9.23
N LYS A 44 11.81 4.71 7.93
CA LYS A 44 12.38 5.96 7.43
C LYS A 44 11.27 6.98 7.30
N LEU A 45 11.04 7.71 8.38
CA LEU A 45 9.96 8.67 8.53
C LEU A 45 10.20 9.89 7.62
N VAL A 46 9.15 10.30 6.92
CA VAL A 46 9.12 11.47 6.04
C VAL A 46 7.81 12.22 6.27
N GLY A 47 7.86 13.55 6.20
CA GLY A 47 6.76 14.45 6.52
C GLY A 47 6.74 14.83 7.99
N ARG A 48 5.62 15.44 8.41
CA ARG A 48 5.38 15.82 9.80
C ARG A 48 4.56 14.74 10.51
N THR A 49 4.95 14.39 11.72
CA THR A 49 4.16 13.53 12.61
C THR A 49 4.28 14.01 14.05
N GLN A 50 3.24 13.78 14.83
CA GLN A 50 3.19 14.11 16.24
C GLN A 50 2.82 12.86 17.02
N TRP A 51 3.67 12.49 17.98
CA TRP A 51 3.50 11.29 18.78
C TRP A 51 3.28 11.63 20.24
N ASP A 52 2.21 11.12 20.82
CA ASP A 52 2.06 11.11 22.26
C ASP A 52 2.94 10.01 22.85
N ILE A 53 4.02 10.43 23.50
CA ILE A 53 4.97 9.54 24.17
C ILE A 53 4.64 9.40 25.66
N GLY A 54 3.59 10.06 26.16
CA GLY A 54 3.12 9.97 27.53
C GLY A 54 4.22 10.26 28.55
N GLN A 55 4.53 9.27 29.38
CA GLN A 55 5.58 9.38 30.40
C GLN A 55 6.82 8.54 30.04
N ALA A 56 7.14 8.46 28.74
CA ALA A 56 8.37 7.82 28.29
C ALA A 56 9.61 8.54 28.82
N LEU A 57 10.67 7.77 29.09
CA LEU A 57 11.97 8.36 29.31
C LEU A 57 12.59 8.74 27.97
N VAL A 58 12.85 10.03 27.79
CA VAL A 58 13.55 10.56 26.61
C VAL A 58 15.00 10.86 26.97
N CYS A 59 15.92 10.32 26.18
CA CYS A 59 17.35 10.45 26.33
C CYS A 59 17.95 11.04 25.05
N GLU A 60 18.66 12.16 25.16
CA GLU A 60 19.35 12.78 24.03
C GLU A 60 20.85 12.49 24.08
N ARG A 61 21.47 12.40 22.90
CA ARG A 61 22.92 12.20 22.83
C ARG A 61 23.65 13.53 23.02
N LEU A 62 24.64 13.55 23.92
CA LEU A 62 25.47 14.72 24.14
C LEU A 62 26.42 14.97 22.96
N PRO A 63 26.53 16.23 22.47
CA PRO A 63 27.50 16.58 21.44
C PRO A 63 28.94 16.33 21.94
N GLY A 64 29.80 15.77 21.08
CA GLY A 64 31.22 15.54 21.39
C GLY A 64 31.58 14.20 22.05
N ARG A 65 30.60 13.35 22.44
CA ARG A 65 30.87 11.98 22.95
C ARG A 65 30.51 10.92 21.90
N GLN A 66 31.47 10.63 21.01
CA GLN A 66 31.26 9.73 19.85
C GLN A 66 31.35 8.24 20.18
N LYS A 67 32.07 7.83 21.23
CA LYS A 67 32.13 6.41 21.64
C LYS A 67 31.21 6.16 22.83
N ALA A 68 30.05 5.56 22.58
CA ALA A 68 29.35 4.83 23.62
C ALA A 68 30.16 3.54 23.84
N VAL A 69 30.81 3.44 25.00
CA VAL A 69 31.23 2.12 25.48
C VAL A 69 29.94 1.39 25.84
N GLU A 70 29.68 0.26 25.21
CA GLU A 70 28.72 -0.73 25.68
C GLU A 70 29.25 -1.27 27.01
N GLY A 71 28.99 -0.50 28.07
CA GLY A 71 29.29 -0.88 29.44
C GLY A 71 28.07 -1.59 30.04
N PRO A 72 28.28 -2.55 30.96
CA PRO A 72 27.20 -3.17 31.70
C PRO A 72 26.42 -2.08 32.44
N GLU A 73 25.10 -2.26 32.48
CA GLU A 73 24.14 -1.38 33.15
C GLU A 73 24.56 -1.07 34.58
N THR A 74 25.25 0.05 34.80
CA THR A 74 25.37 0.64 36.13
C THR A 74 24.11 1.45 36.38
N HIS A 75 23.35 1.04 37.40
CA HIS A 75 22.05 1.55 37.84
C HIS A 75 21.89 3.08 38.02
N GLU A 76 22.94 3.89 37.83
CA GLU A 76 22.91 5.33 38.08
C GLU A 76 22.42 6.16 36.89
N ASN A 77 22.52 5.66 35.65
CA ASN A 77 22.07 6.40 34.46
C ASN A 77 20.83 5.76 33.85
N ALA A 78 19.68 6.41 34.01
CA ALA A 78 18.41 5.97 33.43
C ALA A 78 18.46 5.76 31.90
N CYS A 79 19.43 6.36 31.22
CA CYS A 79 19.67 6.25 29.77
C CYS A 79 20.73 5.19 29.38
N GLY A 80 21.22 4.39 30.32
CA GLY A 80 22.11 3.25 30.07
C GLY A 80 23.58 3.57 29.80
N SER A 81 23.93 4.80 29.39
CA SER A 81 25.35 5.20 29.25
C SER A 81 25.57 6.70 29.47
N GLN A 82 26.82 7.07 29.75
CA GLN A 82 27.24 8.48 29.94
C GLN A 82 27.24 9.33 28.66
N ALA A 83 27.04 8.71 27.49
CA ALA A 83 26.89 9.45 26.23
C ALA A 83 25.47 10.02 26.05
N TRP A 84 24.52 9.55 26.87
CA TRP A 84 23.12 9.93 26.83
C TRP A 84 22.76 10.74 28.07
N GLN A 85 21.98 11.80 27.88
CA GLN A 85 21.43 12.61 28.96
C GLN A 85 19.91 12.47 28.98
N ALA A 86 19.35 12.16 30.14
CA ALA A 86 17.91 12.17 30.34
C ALA A 86 17.38 13.60 30.25
N LEU A 87 16.34 13.79 29.45
CA LEU A 87 15.59 15.03 29.43
C LEU A 87 14.80 15.13 30.73
N LYS A 88 15.15 16.11 31.57
CA LYS A 88 14.37 16.46 32.77
C LYS A 88 13.22 17.35 32.35
N TRP A 89 12.01 16.95 32.76
CA TRP A 89 10.79 17.70 32.54
C TRP A 89 10.38 18.43 33.83
N PRO A 90 9.74 19.60 33.75
CA PRO A 90 8.99 20.11 34.88
C PRO A 90 7.94 19.06 35.28
N ASP A 91 7.86 18.76 36.57
CA ASP A 91 7.30 17.54 37.16
C ASP A 91 5.76 17.40 37.08
N THR A 92 5.11 17.91 36.02
CA THR A 92 3.65 18.08 35.95
C THR A 92 3.00 17.73 34.62
N ALA A 93 3.76 17.32 33.60
CA ALA A 93 3.19 17.04 32.29
C ALA A 93 2.70 15.59 32.17
N ASN A 94 1.39 15.37 32.27
CA ASN A 94 0.77 14.07 32.00
C ASN A 94 0.84 13.65 30.52
N LYS A 95 1.09 14.60 29.61
CA LYS A 95 1.15 14.38 28.17
C LYS A 95 2.47 14.93 27.64
N GLN A 96 3.27 14.11 26.98
CA GLN A 96 4.46 14.56 26.26
C GLN A 96 4.25 14.27 24.78
N LEU A 97 4.42 15.30 23.95
CA LEU A 97 4.22 15.23 22.52
C LEU A 97 5.55 15.40 21.83
N LEU A 98 5.86 14.47 20.94
CA LEU A 98 7.04 14.48 20.09
C LEU A 98 6.63 14.94 18.68
N ASP A 99 6.98 16.18 18.31
CA ASP A 99 6.72 16.74 16.99
C ASP A 99 7.97 16.57 16.10
N LEU A 100 7.87 15.68 15.12
CA LEU A 100 8.95 15.32 14.21
C LEU A 100 8.61 15.84 12.81
N THR A 101 9.56 16.49 12.16
CA THR A 101 9.40 16.97 10.78
C THR A 101 10.60 16.55 9.96
N ALA A 102 10.40 15.69 8.96
CA ALA A 102 11.45 15.13 8.11
C ALA A 102 11.15 15.32 6.62
N ASP A 103 12.19 15.39 5.80
CA ASP A 103 12.08 15.52 4.35
C ASP A 103 12.62 14.27 3.66
N VAL A 104 12.24 14.05 2.39
CA VAL A 104 12.69 12.89 1.59
C VAL A 104 14.22 12.79 1.51
N GLY A 105 14.91 13.94 1.43
CA GLY A 105 16.37 14.00 1.36
C GLY A 105 17.09 13.85 2.71
N ASN A 106 16.38 13.98 3.83
CA ASN A 106 16.93 13.87 5.19
C ASN A 106 15.90 13.21 6.12
N PRO A 107 15.56 11.93 5.89
CA PRO A 107 14.54 11.23 6.66
C PRO A 107 14.99 11.02 8.11
N ILE A 108 14.03 10.77 9.01
CA ILE A 108 14.37 10.24 10.34
C ILE A 108 14.35 8.73 10.29
N ASN A 109 15.46 8.10 10.60
CA ASN A 109 15.53 6.66 10.84
C ASN A 109 14.98 6.40 12.25
N VAL A 110 13.84 5.72 12.30
CA VAL A 110 13.15 5.31 13.51
C VAL A 110 13.26 3.80 13.62
N LYS A 111 13.83 3.31 14.72
CA LYS A 111 13.88 1.89 15.02
C LYS A 111 13.14 1.65 16.33
N ILE A 112 12.05 0.89 16.28
CA ILE A 112 11.27 0.53 17.47
C ILE A 112 11.46 -0.95 17.71
N SER A 113 11.72 -1.33 18.97
CA SER A 113 11.82 -2.72 19.34
C SER A 113 11.40 -2.99 20.78
N THR A 114 10.84 -4.16 21.02
CA THR A 114 10.50 -4.68 22.34
C THR A 114 11.66 -5.49 22.92
N GLN A 115 11.81 -5.50 24.23
CA GLN A 115 12.79 -6.34 24.94
C GLN A 115 12.09 -7.45 25.73
N ALA A 116 12.83 -8.50 26.09
CA ALA A 116 12.31 -9.58 26.92
C ALA A 116 11.81 -9.08 28.30
N SER A 117 12.37 -7.98 28.79
CA SER A 117 11.97 -7.26 30.01
C SER A 117 10.63 -6.52 29.89
N GLY A 118 10.01 -6.48 28.70
CA GLY A 118 8.80 -5.71 28.42
C GLY A 118 9.05 -4.22 28.15
N VAL A 119 10.33 -3.78 28.12
CA VAL A 119 10.68 -2.42 27.74
C VAL A 119 10.50 -2.23 26.23
N VAL A 120 9.76 -1.20 25.84
CA VAL A 120 9.69 -0.74 24.45
C VAL A 120 10.72 0.35 24.27
N TYR A 121 11.59 0.19 23.28
CA TYR A 121 12.67 1.10 22.98
C TYR A 121 12.54 1.63 21.56
N MET A 122 12.62 2.95 21.41
CA MET A 122 12.60 3.65 20.14
C MET A 122 13.87 4.49 19.98
N ALA A 123 14.64 4.24 18.93
CA ALA A 123 15.77 5.06 18.53
C ALA A 123 15.39 5.94 17.33
N LEU A 124 15.59 7.24 17.48
CA LEU A 124 15.39 8.26 16.46
C LEU A 124 16.75 8.80 16.02
N ARG A 125 17.05 8.74 14.73
CA ARG A 125 18.34 9.18 14.18
C ARG A 125 18.13 9.99 12.91
N ARG A 126 18.84 11.10 12.78
CA ARG A 126 18.92 11.90 11.56
C ARG A 126 20.39 12.22 11.28
N ASP A 127 20.74 12.23 10.01
CA ASP A 127 22.13 12.40 9.58
C ASP A 127 22.62 13.83 9.83
N SER A 128 21.75 14.82 9.62
CA SER A 128 22.05 16.23 9.88
C SER A 128 20.87 17.02 10.46
N GLY A 129 21.15 17.97 11.35
CA GLY A 129 20.15 18.84 11.97
C GLY A 129 19.37 18.22 13.13
N PRO A 130 18.54 19.02 13.82
CA PRO A 130 17.68 18.55 14.92
C PRO A 130 16.60 17.60 14.40
N LEU A 131 16.08 16.70 15.25
CA LEU A 131 14.97 15.80 14.88
C LEU A 131 13.61 16.53 14.80
N GLY A 132 13.43 17.54 15.64
CA GLY A 132 12.15 18.21 15.85
C GLY A 132 12.07 18.78 17.26
N PHE A 133 10.88 18.74 17.86
CA PHE A 133 10.62 19.27 19.18
C PHE A 133 9.89 18.25 20.05
N VAL A 134 10.01 18.46 21.35
CA VAL A 134 9.18 17.80 22.34
C VAL A 134 8.49 18.87 23.17
N SER A 135 7.20 18.70 23.41
CA SER A 135 6.36 19.60 24.20
C SER A 135 5.56 18.84 25.26
N THR A 136 5.12 19.57 26.29
CA THR A 136 4.38 19.02 27.45
C THR A 136 2.87 19.27 27.39
N ASP A 137 2.38 19.87 26.30
CA ASP A 137 0.98 20.19 26.08
C ASP A 137 0.74 20.44 24.57
N GLU A 138 -0.53 20.42 24.14
CA GLU A 138 -0.98 20.88 22.82
C GLU A 138 -0.87 22.40 22.68
N SER A 139 -0.82 23.16 23.80
CA SER A 139 -0.74 24.63 23.82
C SER A 139 0.62 25.22 23.46
N ASP A 140 1.62 24.42 23.05
CA ASP A 140 2.97 24.86 22.64
C ASP A 140 3.79 25.66 23.67
N SER A 141 3.30 25.81 24.90
CA SER A 141 3.87 26.73 25.90
C SER A 141 5.31 26.39 26.31
N VAL A 142 5.74 25.13 26.20
CA VAL A 142 7.13 24.71 26.39
C VAL A 142 7.53 23.74 25.27
N ARG A 143 8.25 24.24 24.27
CA ARG A 143 8.88 23.43 23.22
C ARG A 143 10.38 23.36 23.41
N ARG A 144 10.94 22.16 23.54
CA ARG A 144 12.39 21.93 23.58
C ARG A 144 12.85 21.29 22.26
N PRO A 145 13.85 21.86 21.56
CA PRO A 145 14.42 21.23 20.38
C PRO A 145 15.14 19.94 20.75
N LEU A 146 15.07 18.96 19.86
CA LEU A 146 15.71 17.65 20.03
C LEU A 146 17.00 17.56 19.22
N ALA A 147 18.02 16.95 19.83
CA ALA A 147 19.25 16.57 19.13
C ALA A 147 18.98 15.65 17.93
N SER A 148 19.98 15.44 17.08
CA SER A 148 19.90 14.53 15.91
C SER A 148 19.77 13.04 16.27
N GLN A 149 20.06 12.69 17.54
CA GLN A 149 19.96 11.33 18.07
C GLN A 149 19.23 11.33 19.41
N VAL A 150 18.08 10.67 19.46
CA VAL A 150 17.23 10.56 20.65
C VAL A 150 16.80 9.12 20.84
N ASN A 151 16.78 8.66 22.09
CA ASN A 151 16.17 7.41 22.48
C ASN A 151 14.96 7.69 23.35
N VAL A 152 13.88 6.97 23.09
CA VAL A 152 12.66 7.00 23.88
C VAL A 152 12.43 5.60 24.41
N SER A 153 12.13 5.47 25.70
CA SER A 153 11.88 4.16 26.31
C SER A 153 10.65 4.20 27.20
N TRP A 154 9.80 3.20 27.03
CA TRP A 154 8.65 2.94 27.89
C TRP A 154 8.96 1.71 28.73
N ARG A 155 9.02 1.91 30.04
CA ARG A 155 9.26 0.82 31.00
C ARG A 155 7.92 0.31 31.54
N PRO A 156 7.78 -1.00 31.76
CA PRO A 156 6.67 -1.55 32.53
C PRO A 156 6.63 -0.89 33.91
N ARG A 157 5.45 -0.46 34.34
CA ARG A 157 5.26 0.11 35.68
C ARG A 157 4.83 -1.01 36.61
N SER A 158 5.66 -1.31 37.60
CA SER A 158 5.38 -2.30 38.64
C SER A 158 4.15 -1.91 39.48
N GLU A 159 3.95 -0.61 39.72
CA GLU A 159 2.96 -0.09 40.67
C GLU A 159 1.58 0.18 40.06
N VAL A 160 1.47 0.23 38.74
CA VAL A 160 0.25 0.69 38.05
C VAL A 160 -0.47 -0.50 37.42
N ARG A 161 -1.65 -0.85 37.94
CA ARG A 161 -2.59 -1.81 37.30
C ARG A 161 -3.18 -1.29 35.98
N GLN A 162 -2.90 -0.04 35.61
CA GLN A 162 -3.40 0.54 34.37
C GLN A 162 -2.53 0.13 33.18
N VAL A 163 -3.22 -0.40 32.18
CA VAL A 163 -2.66 -0.75 30.89
C VAL A 163 -2.57 0.51 30.05
N SER A 164 -1.36 0.99 29.74
CA SER A 164 -1.19 2.12 28.81
C SER A 164 -0.92 1.61 27.41
N THR A 165 -1.72 2.07 26.45
CA THR A 165 -1.54 1.78 25.03
C THR A 165 -1.02 3.02 24.33
N THR A 166 0.05 2.87 23.57
CA THR A 166 0.66 3.94 22.78
C THR A 166 0.46 3.63 21.29
N VAL A 167 0.05 4.64 20.53
CA VAL A 167 -0.15 4.56 19.08
C VAL A 167 0.70 5.62 18.41
N LEU A 168 1.58 5.20 17.50
CA LEU A 168 2.55 6.04 16.80
C LEU A 168 2.23 6.04 15.30
N PRO A 169 1.46 7.02 14.78
CA PRO A 169 1.17 7.13 13.35
C PRO A 169 2.41 7.54 12.55
N PHE A 170 2.65 6.92 11.41
CA PHE A 170 3.82 7.22 10.59
C PHE A 170 3.48 7.28 9.10
N ALA A 171 4.34 7.99 8.36
CA ALA A 171 4.43 7.94 6.91
C ALA A 171 5.90 7.75 6.53
N GLY A 172 6.23 6.73 5.74
CA GLY A 172 7.62 6.45 5.43
C GLY A 172 7.90 5.06 4.88
N HIS A 173 9.14 4.86 4.43
CA HIS A 173 9.61 3.53 4.04
C HIS A 173 9.71 2.67 5.28
N THR A 174 9.16 1.46 5.24
CA THR A 174 9.01 0.65 6.44
C THR A 174 9.51 -0.76 6.20
N LYS A 175 10.24 -1.30 7.18
CA LYS A 175 10.68 -2.68 7.25
C LYS A 175 10.13 -3.30 8.53
N VAL A 176 9.27 -4.30 8.38
CA VAL A 176 8.63 -5.02 9.49
C VAL A 176 9.25 -6.40 9.60
N GLY A 177 9.70 -6.75 10.81
CA GLY A 177 10.47 -7.98 11.03
C GLY A 177 11.93 -7.84 10.57
N HIS A 178 12.80 -8.63 11.19
CA HIS A 178 14.21 -8.77 10.84
C HIS A 178 14.52 -10.26 10.72
N ASP A 179 15.49 -10.61 9.88
CA ASP A 179 16.06 -11.95 9.88
C ASP A 179 16.74 -12.23 11.22
N VAL A 180 16.55 -13.45 11.73
CA VAL A 180 17.25 -13.94 12.91
C VAL A 180 18.72 -14.08 12.55
N ALA A 181 19.53 -13.14 13.05
CA ALA A 181 20.98 -13.15 12.93
C ALA A 181 21.61 -13.28 14.32
N TRP A 182 22.89 -13.63 14.40
CA TRP A 182 23.64 -13.73 15.66
C TRP A 182 23.56 -12.45 16.52
N SER A 183 23.30 -11.30 15.91
CA SER A 183 23.17 -9.99 16.55
C SER A 183 21.72 -9.50 16.74
N VAL A 184 20.72 -10.17 16.17
CA VAL A 184 19.31 -9.76 16.22
C VAL A 184 18.43 -10.99 16.39
N ASN A 185 17.87 -11.16 17.58
CA ASN A 185 16.94 -12.23 17.93
C ASN A 185 15.46 -11.79 17.93
N LYS A 186 15.15 -10.72 17.18
CA LYS A 186 13.81 -10.10 17.12
C LYS A 186 13.22 -10.34 15.75
N MET A 187 12.00 -10.84 15.71
CA MET A 187 11.38 -11.33 14.49
C MET A 187 9.92 -10.90 14.37
N LEU A 188 9.40 -11.00 13.15
CA LEU A 188 7.96 -10.98 12.93
C LEU A 188 7.37 -12.23 13.57
N GLN A 189 6.34 -12.08 14.41
CA GLN A 189 5.66 -13.19 15.07
C GLN A 189 4.51 -13.75 14.21
N GLY A 190 3.90 -12.89 13.40
CA GLY A 190 2.87 -13.27 12.43
C GLY A 190 2.17 -12.04 11.85
N GLY A 191 1.25 -12.27 10.93
CA GLY A 191 0.48 -11.19 10.33
C GLY A 191 -0.28 -11.60 9.09
N GLN A 192 -0.85 -10.62 8.43
CA GLN A 192 -1.65 -10.76 7.24
C GLN A 192 -1.36 -9.61 6.28
N LEU A 193 -1.21 -9.97 5.00
CA LEU A 193 -1.13 -9.07 3.88
C LEU A 193 -2.40 -9.20 3.05
N ALA A 194 -2.97 -8.07 2.69
CA ALA A 194 -4.15 -8.00 1.85
C ALA A 194 -3.92 -6.99 0.72
N VAL A 195 -4.27 -7.36 -0.51
CA VAL A 195 -4.30 -6.46 -1.67
C VAL A 195 -5.75 -6.11 -1.95
N PHE A 196 -6.01 -4.83 -2.15
CA PHE A 196 -7.32 -4.28 -2.48
C PHE A 196 -7.30 -3.64 -3.87
N ALA A 197 -8.36 -3.88 -4.63
CA ALA A 197 -8.65 -3.17 -5.86
C ALA A 197 -9.64 -2.04 -5.59
N ALA A 198 -9.49 -0.91 -6.29
CA ALA A 198 -10.52 0.13 -6.31
C ALA A 198 -11.83 -0.43 -6.85
N SER A 199 -12.95 -0.06 -6.23
CA SER A 199 -14.27 -0.57 -6.59
C SER A 199 -15.33 0.49 -6.33
N GLU A 200 -16.12 0.82 -7.34
CA GLU A 200 -17.24 1.76 -7.22
C GLU A 200 -18.44 1.13 -6.49
N ASP A 201 -18.60 -0.20 -6.60
CA ASP A 201 -19.73 -0.93 -6.00
C ASP A 201 -19.58 -1.21 -4.50
N ALA A 202 -18.39 -1.03 -3.93
CA ALA A 202 -18.13 -1.34 -2.53
C ALA A 202 -18.32 -0.11 -1.66
N LEU A 203 -18.99 -0.25 -0.52
CA LEU A 203 -19.20 0.83 0.46
C LEU A 203 -17.89 1.51 0.90
N ALA A 204 -16.79 0.76 0.94
CA ALA A 204 -15.47 1.27 1.31
C ALA A 204 -14.66 1.81 0.11
N GLY A 205 -15.23 1.86 -1.09
CA GLY A 205 -14.55 2.24 -2.34
C GLY A 205 -13.47 1.24 -2.81
N ARG A 206 -13.39 0.07 -2.15
CA ARG A 206 -12.37 -0.96 -2.41
C ARG A 206 -12.89 -2.35 -2.11
N THR A 207 -12.37 -3.33 -2.83
CA THR A 207 -12.69 -4.76 -2.67
C THR A 207 -11.42 -5.55 -2.39
N LEU A 208 -11.50 -6.51 -1.47
CA LEU A 208 -10.40 -7.44 -1.21
C LEU A 208 -10.17 -8.28 -2.47
N ALA A 209 -8.93 -8.25 -2.95
CA ALA A 209 -8.53 -8.88 -4.18
C ALA A 209 -7.76 -10.19 -3.90
N GLU A 210 -6.80 -10.14 -2.98
CA GLU A 210 -5.96 -11.28 -2.59
C GLU A 210 -5.52 -11.10 -1.13
N GLU A 211 -5.30 -12.20 -0.43
CA GLU A 211 -4.86 -12.20 0.97
C GLU A 211 -3.82 -13.31 1.21
N SER A 212 -2.85 -13.05 2.09
CA SER A 212 -1.83 -14.02 2.47
C SER A 212 -1.44 -13.87 3.93
N THR A 213 -1.21 -15.00 4.59
CA THR A 213 -0.72 -15.04 5.98
C THR A 213 0.80 -14.98 6.01
N LEU A 214 1.34 -14.08 6.82
CA LEU A 214 2.77 -13.99 7.09
C LEU A 214 3.17 -15.03 8.14
N MET A 215 4.31 -15.67 7.90
CA MET A 215 4.88 -16.65 8.81
C MET A 215 5.85 -16.01 9.79
N LEU A 216 6.07 -16.72 10.90
CA LEU A 216 7.10 -16.40 11.88
C LEU A 216 8.46 -16.22 11.17
N GLY A 217 9.11 -15.07 11.38
CA GLY A 217 10.40 -14.74 10.77
C GLY A 217 10.33 -14.16 9.35
N ASP A 218 9.14 -14.00 8.76
CA ASP A 218 9.03 -13.27 7.48
C ASP A 218 9.41 -11.78 7.68
N GLN A 219 10.07 -11.21 6.68
CA GLN A 219 10.44 -9.80 6.62
C GLN A 219 9.71 -9.11 5.48
N VAL A 220 9.03 -8.01 5.79
CA VAL A 220 8.24 -7.25 4.81
C VAL A 220 8.84 -5.85 4.65
N VAL A 221 9.15 -5.47 3.42
CA VAL A 221 9.71 -4.15 3.09
C VAL A 221 8.74 -3.39 2.20
N LEU A 222 8.26 -2.25 2.69
CA LEU A 222 7.36 -1.36 1.97
C LEU A 222 8.03 -0.02 1.71
N ALA A 223 8.16 0.31 0.44
CA ALA A 223 8.76 1.55 -0.03
C ALA A 223 7.70 2.48 -0.65
N GLY A 224 7.98 3.78 -0.67
CA GLY A 224 7.19 4.73 -1.43
C GLY A 224 7.26 4.48 -2.93
N VAL A 225 6.13 4.68 -3.61
CA VAL A 225 6.00 4.59 -5.07
C VAL A 225 5.67 5.96 -5.64
N ARG A 226 6.00 6.18 -6.92
CA ARG A 226 5.56 7.40 -7.62
C ARG A 226 4.18 7.19 -8.20
N ASP A 227 3.30 8.16 -8.00
CA ASP A 227 1.99 8.19 -8.65
C ASP A 227 2.08 8.60 -10.13
N LYS A 228 0.92 8.69 -10.80
CA LYS A 228 0.80 9.11 -12.21
C LYS A 228 1.31 10.53 -12.46
N ASN A 229 1.34 11.38 -11.44
CA ASN A 229 1.81 12.75 -11.50
C ASN A 229 3.29 12.87 -11.10
N GLY A 230 3.97 11.75 -10.83
CA GLY A 230 5.35 11.70 -10.38
C GLY A 230 5.56 12.02 -8.90
N ALA A 231 4.49 12.27 -8.14
CA ALA A 231 4.55 12.54 -6.71
C ALA A 231 4.85 11.24 -5.95
N LEU A 232 5.74 11.32 -4.94
CA LEU A 232 6.07 10.19 -4.10
C LEU A 232 4.95 9.95 -3.10
N VAL A 233 4.29 8.81 -3.20
CA VAL A 233 3.28 8.35 -2.23
C VAL A 233 3.91 7.31 -1.32
N LEU A 234 3.99 7.66 -0.05
CA LEU A 234 4.62 6.84 0.98
C LEU A 234 3.61 5.90 1.65
N PRO A 235 4.06 4.72 2.13
CA PRO A 235 3.28 3.92 3.06
C PRO A 235 2.89 4.74 4.28
N LYS A 236 1.66 4.56 4.75
CA LYS A 236 1.13 5.21 5.97
C LYS A 236 0.56 4.15 6.89
N GLY A 237 0.73 4.34 8.18
CA GLY A 237 0.26 3.36 9.15
C GLY A 237 0.40 3.85 10.57
N PHE A 238 0.29 2.92 11.51
CA PHE A 238 0.61 3.15 12.90
C PHE A 238 1.26 1.91 13.52
N VAL A 239 2.12 2.15 14.49
CA VAL A 239 2.61 1.13 15.42
C VAL A 239 1.82 1.28 16.71
N ARG A 240 1.28 0.18 17.22
CA ARG A 240 0.59 0.13 18.51
C ARG A 240 1.35 -0.83 19.42
N PHE A 241 1.58 -0.40 20.65
CA PHE A 241 2.07 -1.29 21.69
C PHE A 241 1.44 -0.94 23.02
N THR A 242 1.46 -1.91 23.90
CA THR A 242 0.88 -1.80 25.23
C THR A 242 1.99 -2.04 26.25
N THR A 243 2.02 -1.23 27.30
CA THR A 243 2.91 -1.42 28.44
C THR A 243 2.07 -1.62 29.70
N ALA A 244 2.16 -2.82 30.29
CA ALA A 244 1.56 -3.13 31.59
C ALA A 244 2.43 -4.16 32.35
N GLN A 245 1.96 -4.67 33.49
CA GLN A 245 2.75 -5.50 34.42
C GLN A 245 3.39 -6.72 33.73
N PRO A 246 4.67 -7.04 33.99
CA PRO A 246 5.54 -7.93 33.20
C PRO A 246 5.09 -9.40 33.03
N ASP A 247 4.02 -9.84 33.69
CA ASP A 247 3.57 -11.25 33.74
C ASP A 247 2.61 -11.65 32.60
N ILE A 248 2.33 -10.75 31.66
CA ILE A 248 1.46 -11.01 30.50
C ILE A 248 2.32 -11.12 29.24
N SER A 249 2.21 -12.21 28.47
CA SER A 249 2.98 -12.44 27.24
C SER A 249 2.78 -11.37 26.15
N ALA A 250 1.73 -10.55 26.27
CA ALA A 250 1.34 -9.50 25.33
C ALA A 250 2.34 -8.34 25.17
N TYR A 251 3.34 -8.17 26.05
CA TYR A 251 4.31 -7.05 25.94
C TYR A 251 5.50 -7.34 25.04
N LYS A 252 5.64 -8.58 24.59
CA LYS A 252 6.80 -8.97 23.77
C LYS A 252 6.65 -8.50 22.33
N THR A 253 5.45 -8.11 21.91
CA THR A 253 5.15 -7.76 20.52
C THR A 253 4.46 -6.41 20.39
N MET A 254 4.63 -5.80 19.23
CA MET A 254 3.93 -4.60 18.78
C MET A 254 3.02 -4.96 17.62
N ASP A 255 1.83 -4.37 17.59
CA ASP A 255 0.97 -4.45 16.41
C ASP A 255 1.36 -3.34 15.43
N VAL A 256 1.42 -3.69 14.15
CA VAL A 256 1.73 -2.76 13.07
C VAL A 256 0.62 -2.88 12.04
N VAL A 257 -0.04 -1.76 11.76
CA VAL A 257 -1.03 -1.68 10.69
C VAL A 257 -0.59 -0.61 9.71
N MET A 258 -0.52 -0.95 8.43
CA MET A 258 -0.16 0.01 7.40
C MET A 258 -0.86 -0.23 6.08
N PHE A 259 -0.90 0.82 5.28
CA PHE A 259 -1.44 0.88 3.94
C PHE A 259 -0.41 1.50 3.01
N ALA A 260 -0.22 0.90 1.85
CA ALA A 260 0.67 1.41 0.81
C ALA A 260 -0.02 1.33 -0.55
N PRO A 261 0.17 2.31 -1.44
CA PRO A 261 -0.18 2.13 -2.84
C PRO A 261 0.84 1.17 -3.47
N ALA A 262 0.45 -0.09 -3.63
CA ALA A 262 1.31 -1.12 -4.19
C ALA A 262 0.43 -2.24 -4.77
N GLU A 263 0.86 -2.79 -5.92
CA GLU A 263 0.22 -3.97 -6.52
C GLU A 263 0.70 -5.28 -5.87
N GLY A 264 1.81 -5.21 -5.14
CA GLY A 264 2.44 -6.32 -4.46
C GLY A 264 3.61 -5.89 -3.59
N VAL A 265 4.15 -6.83 -2.84
CA VAL A 265 5.27 -6.64 -1.93
C VAL A 265 6.19 -7.85 -1.96
N ASP A 266 7.48 -7.58 -1.84
CA ASP A 266 8.47 -8.62 -1.67
C ASP A 266 8.62 -8.99 -0.20
N ILE A 267 8.60 -10.29 0.07
CA ILE A 267 8.69 -10.88 1.40
C ILE A 267 9.92 -11.80 1.41
N GLU A 268 10.75 -11.62 2.41
CA GLU A 268 11.92 -12.47 2.64
C GLU A 268 11.58 -13.45 3.77
N ARG A 269 11.58 -14.75 3.46
CA ARG A 269 11.24 -15.81 4.40
C ARG A 269 12.50 -16.39 5.04
N TYR A 270 12.50 -16.44 6.36
CA TYR A 270 13.53 -17.11 7.12
C TYR A 270 13.75 -18.55 6.62
N GLY A 271 14.98 -18.86 6.19
CA GLY A 271 15.38 -20.18 5.69
C GLY A 271 14.79 -20.60 4.34
N GLY A 272 13.90 -19.81 3.73
CA GLY A 272 13.20 -20.15 2.48
C GLY A 272 13.54 -19.26 1.28
N GLY A 273 14.02 -18.04 1.52
CA GLY A 273 14.36 -17.07 0.46
C GLY A 273 13.26 -16.05 0.17
N LYS A 274 13.45 -15.27 -0.89
CA LYS A 274 12.58 -14.14 -1.26
C LYS A 274 11.43 -14.59 -2.17
N TYR A 275 10.20 -14.19 -1.85
CA TYR A 275 9.03 -14.36 -2.71
C TYR A 275 8.24 -13.06 -2.82
N SER A 276 7.43 -12.94 -3.88
CA SER A 276 6.62 -11.73 -4.13
C SER A 276 5.15 -12.05 -3.95
N PHE A 277 4.46 -11.28 -3.09
CA PHE A 277 3.02 -11.35 -2.91
C PHE A 277 2.37 -10.24 -3.73
N GLN A 278 1.52 -10.62 -4.68
CA GLN A 278 0.80 -9.69 -5.56
C GLN A 278 -0.54 -10.30 -5.96
N ALA A 279 -1.51 -9.46 -6.34
CA ALA A 279 -2.77 -9.96 -6.88
C ALA A 279 -2.52 -10.83 -8.12
N SER A 280 -3.15 -12.00 -8.17
CA SER A 280 -3.04 -12.90 -9.32
C SER A 280 -3.61 -12.26 -10.60
N TRP A 281 -3.15 -12.72 -11.76
CA TRP A 281 -3.55 -12.10 -13.04
C TRP A 281 -5.07 -12.14 -13.28
N TRP A 282 -5.72 -13.23 -12.86
CA TRP A 282 -7.17 -13.40 -12.97
C TRP A 282 -7.93 -12.39 -12.11
N VAL A 283 -7.43 -12.11 -10.91
CA VAL A 283 -7.99 -11.09 -10.02
C VAL A 283 -7.84 -9.70 -10.66
N LYS A 284 -6.68 -9.40 -11.27
CA LYS A 284 -6.47 -8.15 -12.00
C LYS A 284 -7.49 -7.95 -13.12
N VAL A 285 -7.79 -9.00 -13.90
CA VAL A 285 -8.80 -8.95 -14.97
C VAL A 285 -10.20 -8.72 -14.42
N LYS A 286 -10.59 -9.42 -13.35
CA LYS A 286 -11.92 -9.30 -12.75
C LYS A 286 -12.23 -7.87 -12.29
N HIS A 287 -11.22 -7.17 -11.76
CA HIS A 287 -11.37 -5.81 -11.25
C HIS A 287 -11.14 -4.70 -12.29
N GLN A 288 -10.86 -5.04 -13.55
CA GLN A 288 -10.84 -4.09 -14.65
C GLN A 288 -12.22 -3.99 -15.31
N SER A 289 -13.06 -3.06 -14.83
CA SER A 289 -14.40 -2.77 -15.40
C SER A 289 -14.36 -2.46 -16.89
N THR A 290 -13.28 -1.82 -17.35
CA THR A 290 -13.02 -1.49 -18.74
C THR A 290 -12.78 -2.71 -19.64
N LEU A 291 -12.24 -3.81 -19.11
CA LEU A 291 -12.05 -5.06 -19.85
C LEU A 291 -13.41 -5.73 -20.07
N VAL A 292 -14.28 -5.74 -19.06
CA VAL A 292 -15.65 -6.23 -19.19
C VAL A 292 -16.41 -5.42 -20.25
N ILE A 293 -16.32 -4.09 -20.22
CA ILE A 293 -16.93 -3.21 -21.23
C ILE A 293 -16.36 -3.52 -22.63
N ALA A 294 -15.04 -3.66 -22.76
CA ALA A 294 -14.42 -3.97 -24.03
C ALA A 294 -14.84 -5.36 -24.57
N LEU A 295 -14.98 -6.36 -23.68
CA LEU A 295 -15.46 -7.68 -24.05
C LEU A 295 -16.90 -7.61 -24.57
N VAL A 296 -17.79 -6.88 -23.87
CA VAL A 296 -19.18 -6.66 -24.26
C VAL A 296 -19.26 -5.97 -25.63
N LEU A 297 -18.46 -4.91 -25.84
CA LEU A 297 -18.38 -4.20 -27.12
C LEU A 297 -17.89 -5.10 -28.25
N LEU A 298 -16.86 -5.92 -28.00
CA LEU A 298 -16.33 -6.88 -28.97
C LEU A 298 -17.38 -7.93 -29.35
N THR A 299 -18.08 -8.52 -28.36
CA THR A 299 -19.15 -9.48 -28.62
C THR A 299 -20.30 -8.85 -29.41
N GLY A 300 -20.72 -7.63 -29.05
CA GLY A 300 -21.74 -6.88 -29.79
C GLY A 300 -21.32 -6.63 -31.24
N PHE A 301 -20.06 -6.23 -31.44
CA PHE A 301 -19.52 -6.01 -32.78
C PHE A 301 -19.47 -7.30 -33.62
N LEU A 302 -19.01 -8.40 -33.04
CA LEU A 302 -18.98 -9.70 -33.73
C LEU A 302 -20.39 -10.18 -34.11
N THR A 303 -21.39 -9.97 -33.24
CA THR A 303 -22.79 -10.29 -33.58
C THR A 303 -23.33 -9.44 -34.73
N LEU A 304 -23.03 -8.14 -34.76
CA LEU A 304 -23.42 -7.25 -35.87
C LEU A 304 -22.73 -7.66 -37.17
N ALA A 305 -21.43 -7.97 -37.13
CA ALA A 305 -20.67 -8.42 -38.29
C ALA A 305 -21.23 -9.74 -38.85
N SER A 306 -21.56 -10.71 -37.99
CA SER A 306 -22.18 -11.98 -38.37
C SER A 306 -23.55 -11.76 -39.02
N SER A 307 -24.38 -10.90 -38.45
CA SER A 307 -25.69 -10.54 -39.03
C SER A 307 -25.54 -9.91 -40.41
N LEU A 308 -24.61 -8.96 -40.57
CA LEU A 308 -24.33 -8.32 -41.87
C LEU A 308 -23.84 -9.33 -42.90
N LEU A 309 -22.95 -10.26 -42.51
CA LEU A 309 -22.47 -11.34 -43.38
C LEU A 309 -23.60 -12.25 -43.84
N ASN A 310 -24.55 -12.58 -42.95
CA ASN A 310 -25.72 -13.37 -43.31
C ASN A 310 -26.64 -12.63 -44.28
N VAL A 311 -26.88 -11.33 -44.08
CA VAL A 311 -27.64 -10.49 -45.03
C VAL A 311 -26.96 -10.40 -46.40
N LEU A 312 -25.64 -10.17 -46.41
CA LEU A 312 -24.86 -10.11 -47.66
C LEU A 312 -24.84 -11.45 -48.41
N ARG A 313 -24.80 -12.58 -47.68
CA ARG A 313 -24.92 -13.93 -48.27
C ARG A 313 -26.32 -14.19 -48.83
N ALA A 314 -27.37 -13.62 -48.25
CA ALA A 314 -28.75 -13.76 -48.74
C ALA A 314 -29.10 -12.81 -49.92
N MET A 315 -28.37 -11.70 -50.10
CA MET A 315 -28.59 -10.76 -51.21
C MET A 315 -28.58 -11.36 -52.63
N PRO A 316 -27.71 -12.31 -53.02
CA PRO A 316 -27.75 -12.90 -54.36
C PRO A 316 -29.08 -13.62 -54.66
N ASP A 317 -29.70 -14.26 -53.67
CA ASP A 317 -31.00 -14.93 -53.83
C ASP A 317 -32.15 -13.92 -53.92
N VAL A 318 -32.10 -12.83 -53.15
CA VAL A 318 -33.08 -11.73 -53.24
C VAL A 318 -33.02 -11.04 -54.60
N LYS A 319 -31.81 -10.80 -55.14
CA LYS A 319 -31.64 -10.24 -56.49
C LYS A 319 -32.22 -11.17 -57.57
N ARG A 320 -31.97 -12.48 -57.48
CA ARG A 320 -32.56 -13.47 -58.41
C ARG A 320 -34.09 -13.51 -58.30
N TRP A 321 -34.63 -13.45 -57.10
CA TRP A 321 -36.06 -13.45 -56.86
C TRP A 321 -36.75 -12.18 -57.43
N CYS A 322 -36.19 -11.00 -57.19
CA CYS A 322 -36.69 -9.74 -57.74
C CYS A 322 -36.60 -9.68 -59.28
N TRP A 323 -35.51 -10.18 -59.87
CA TRP A 323 -35.38 -10.30 -61.33
C TRP A 323 -36.38 -11.30 -61.92
N GLY A 324 -36.64 -12.41 -61.24
CA GLY A 324 -37.64 -13.41 -61.64
C GLY A 324 -39.07 -12.85 -61.67
N ARG A 325 -39.45 -12.04 -60.67
CA ARG A 325 -40.75 -11.34 -60.67
C ARG A 325 -40.86 -10.29 -61.76
N ARG A 326 -39.79 -9.51 -62.01
CA ARG A 326 -39.81 -8.47 -63.05
C ARG A 326 -39.96 -9.07 -64.45
N LYS A 327 -39.33 -10.22 -64.73
CA LYS A 327 -39.55 -10.97 -65.99
C LYS A 327 -40.98 -11.47 -66.14
N LYS A 328 -41.61 -11.97 -65.06
CA LYS A 328 -43.02 -12.40 -65.10
C LYS A 328 -44.00 -11.25 -65.28
N ALA A 329 -43.70 -10.07 -64.73
CA ALA A 329 -44.55 -8.89 -64.90
C ALA A 329 -44.49 -8.32 -66.32
N VAL A 330 -43.33 -8.39 -66.98
CA VAL A 330 -43.17 -7.97 -68.38
C VAL A 330 -43.78 -8.98 -69.37
N ALA A 331 -43.74 -10.27 -69.04
CA ALA A 331 -44.34 -11.32 -69.88
C ALA A 331 -45.88 -11.36 -69.83
N ASN A 332 -46.51 -10.69 -68.85
CA ASN A 332 -47.96 -10.62 -68.68
C ASN A 332 -48.51 -9.20 -68.94
N ALA A 333 -47.71 -8.30 -69.52
CA ALA A 333 -48.24 -7.03 -70.00
C ALA A 333 -49.18 -7.32 -71.19
N PRO A 334 -50.46 -6.90 -71.15
CA PRO A 334 -51.35 -7.05 -72.29
C PRO A 334 -50.79 -6.25 -73.47
N ASP A 335 -50.68 -6.87 -74.64
CA ASP A 335 -50.46 -6.16 -75.91
C ASP A 335 -51.74 -5.38 -76.22
N ASP A 336 -51.81 -4.13 -75.77
CA ASP A 336 -52.80 -3.15 -76.21
C ASP A 336 -52.39 -2.64 -77.61
N ASP A 337 -52.50 -3.50 -78.62
CA ASP A 337 -52.41 -3.13 -80.04
C ASP A 337 -53.29 -4.09 -80.86
N ALA A 338 -54.61 -3.96 -80.77
CA ALA A 338 -55.52 -4.44 -81.81
C ALA A 338 -56.88 -3.74 -81.75
N GLU A 339 -57.25 -3.19 -82.90
CA GLU A 339 -58.60 -2.80 -83.34
C GLU A 339 -59.12 -1.41 -82.93
N GLU A 340 -58.85 -0.42 -83.79
CA GLU A 340 -59.93 0.44 -84.28
C GLU A 340 -59.91 0.45 -85.83
N GLY A 341 -60.96 -0.16 -86.40
CA GLY A 341 -61.41 -0.02 -87.78
C GLY A 341 -62.89 0.33 -87.77
#